data_AF-A0A1F4JTE5-F1
#
_entry.id   AF-A0A1F4JTE5-F1
#
_cell.length_a   1.000
_cell.length_b   1.000
_cell.length_c   1.000
_cell.angle_alpha   90.00
_cell.angle_beta   90.00
_cell.angle_gamma   90.00
#
_symmetry.space_group_name_H-M   'P 1'
#
loop_
_entity.id
_entity.type
_entity.pdbx_description
1 polymer ?
#
loop_
_entity_poly.entity_id
_entity_poly.type
_entity_poly.pdbx_seq_one_letter_code
_entity_poly.pdbx_strand_id
1 'polypeptide(L)'
;MAENTNESLVYAALEFRCGVEARLKEYIQTIDHIPKAQKKEWAVAKLGRSLQSAYRTGDKMMVFTIVFPEDGAELQLLYTPVTKRLQDIAQRAGDFLHALREELADQPGWWHEFRQILHEGYPLLELANSGELIGLPLLHRPTKRIDMRAVLLEGDSRYPLVSRLQAGCQHILHVAYIDPIPGTFTYYEG
;
A
#
# COMPACT_ATOMS: atom_id res chain seq x y z
N MET A 1 -8.48 18.87 -0.22
CA MET A 1 -9.56 19.30 0.69
C MET A 1 -9.92 20.76 0.44
N ALA A 2 -10.47 21.07 -0.75
CA ALA A 2 -10.73 22.46 -1.16
C ALA A 2 -12.07 23.01 -0.62
N GLU A 3 -12.99 22.14 -0.20
CA GLU A 3 -14.27 22.51 0.39
C GLU A 3 -14.29 22.10 1.86
N ASN A 4 -14.38 23.08 2.76
CA ASN A 4 -14.32 22.87 4.21
C ASN A 4 -15.70 22.50 4.81
N THR A 5 -16.50 21.73 4.08
CA THR A 5 -17.86 21.33 4.46
C THR A 5 -17.86 19.97 5.17
N ASN A 6 -18.97 19.63 5.80
CA ASN A 6 -19.12 18.34 6.49
C ASN A 6 -19.39 17.21 5.49
N GLU A 7 -20.12 17.51 4.42
CA GLU A 7 -20.40 16.61 3.31
C GLU A 7 -19.12 16.19 2.61
N SER A 8 -18.19 17.13 2.39
CA SER A 8 -16.89 16.83 1.76
C SER A 8 -16.04 15.87 2.61
N LEU A 9 -16.16 15.92 3.94
CA LEU A 9 -15.48 14.97 4.83
C LEU A 9 -16.03 13.55 4.68
N VAL A 10 -17.34 13.40 4.52
CA VAL A 10 -17.97 12.08 4.29
C VAL A 10 -17.49 11.48 2.97
N TYR A 11 -17.48 12.27 1.89
CA TYR A 11 -16.95 11.82 0.60
C TYR A 11 -15.46 11.48 0.68
N ALA A 12 -14.66 12.34 1.30
CA ALA A 12 -13.23 12.09 1.50
C ALA A 12 -12.99 10.78 2.29
N ALA A 13 -13.77 10.52 3.34
CA ALA A 13 -13.65 9.28 4.08
C ALA A 13 -14.03 8.04 3.26
N LEU A 14 -15.07 8.15 2.42
CA LEU A 14 -15.45 7.07 1.51
C LEU A 14 -14.32 6.76 0.52
N GLU A 15 -13.80 7.79 -0.15
CA GLU A 15 -12.67 7.67 -1.09
C GLU A 15 -11.43 7.08 -0.42
N PHE A 16 -11.09 7.59 0.77
CA PHE A 16 -9.98 7.10 1.57
C PHE A 16 -10.12 5.61 1.89
N ARG A 17 -11.29 5.16 2.37
CA ARG A 17 -11.52 3.73 2.65
C ARG A 17 -11.44 2.88 1.40
N CYS A 18 -12.05 3.33 0.30
CA CYS A 18 -11.98 2.64 -0.99
C CYS A 18 -10.53 2.52 -1.48
N GLY A 19 -9.72 3.57 -1.34
CA GLY A 19 -8.30 3.55 -1.71
C GLY A 19 -7.48 2.55 -0.89
N VAL A 20 -7.66 2.53 0.44
CA VAL A 20 -7.00 1.55 1.31
C VAL A 20 -7.40 0.12 0.95
N GLU A 21 -8.70 -0.12 0.73
CA GLU A 21 -9.21 -1.43 0.32
C GLU A 21 -8.64 -1.87 -1.03
N ALA A 22 -8.65 -0.97 -2.02
CA ALA A 22 -8.13 -1.24 -3.35
C ALA A 22 -6.65 -1.66 -3.29
N ARG A 23 -5.83 -0.90 -2.56
CA ARG A 23 -4.40 -1.20 -2.42
C ARG A 23 -4.14 -2.54 -1.72
N LEU A 24 -4.90 -2.86 -0.66
CA LEU A 24 -4.83 -4.18 -0.02
C LEU A 24 -5.20 -5.31 -0.99
N LYS A 25 -6.24 -5.10 -1.80
CA LYS A 25 -6.69 -6.08 -2.80
C LYS A 25 -5.64 -6.28 -3.89
N GLU A 26 -5.02 -5.23 -4.39
CA GLU A 26 -3.91 -5.32 -5.35
C GLU A 26 -2.82 -6.26 -4.84
N TYR A 27 -2.36 -6.07 -3.59
CA TYR A 27 -1.34 -6.92 -2.98
C TYR A 27 -1.81 -8.37 -2.80
N ILE A 28 -3.05 -8.60 -2.35
CA ILE A 28 -3.57 -9.96 -2.11
C ILE A 28 -3.75 -10.72 -3.43
N GLN A 29 -4.12 -10.03 -4.50
CA GLN A 29 -4.36 -10.66 -5.80
C GLN A 29 -3.10 -11.34 -6.35
N THR A 30 -1.91 -10.84 -6.01
CA THR A 30 -0.63 -11.39 -6.49
C THR A 30 -0.17 -12.64 -5.76
N ILE A 31 -0.83 -13.01 -4.65
CA ILE A 31 -0.44 -14.15 -3.82
C ILE A 31 -1.25 -15.38 -4.21
N ASP A 32 -0.64 -16.35 -4.88
CA ASP A 32 -1.35 -17.51 -5.45
C ASP A 32 -1.96 -18.45 -4.42
N HIS A 33 -1.32 -18.60 -3.25
CA HIS A 33 -1.78 -19.52 -2.20
C HIS A 33 -2.93 -18.97 -1.34
N ILE A 34 -3.31 -17.70 -1.51
CA ILE A 34 -4.49 -17.14 -0.82
C ILE A 34 -5.76 -17.61 -1.54
N PRO A 35 -6.73 -18.25 -0.84
CA PRO A 35 -7.97 -18.71 -1.45
C PRO A 35 -8.78 -17.60 -2.12
N LYS A 36 -9.41 -17.90 -3.27
CA LYS A 36 -10.24 -16.94 -4.03
C LYS A 36 -11.31 -16.25 -3.19
N ALA A 37 -11.89 -16.95 -2.20
CA ALA A 37 -12.88 -16.37 -1.29
C ALA A 37 -12.29 -15.23 -0.43
N GLN A 38 -11.06 -15.39 0.07
CA GLN A 38 -10.37 -14.34 0.83
C GLN A 38 -9.97 -13.17 -0.08
N LYS A 39 -9.63 -13.42 -1.34
CA LYS A 39 -9.34 -12.35 -2.32
C LYS A 39 -10.56 -11.47 -2.65
N LYS A 40 -11.78 -11.95 -2.38
CA LYS A 40 -13.04 -11.21 -2.58
C LYS A 40 -13.52 -10.45 -1.34
N GLU A 41 -12.81 -10.59 -0.22
CA GLU A 41 -13.17 -9.90 1.02
C GLU A 41 -13.08 -8.37 0.85
N TRP A 42 -13.90 -7.65 1.60
CA TRP A 42 -13.96 -6.18 1.57
C TRP A 42 -13.47 -5.57 2.88
N ALA A 43 -13.54 -6.31 3.99
CA ALA A 43 -13.12 -5.80 5.27
C ALA A 43 -11.59 -5.63 5.33
N VAL A 44 -11.13 -4.37 5.43
CA VAL A 44 -9.72 -3.96 5.60
C VAL A 44 -8.97 -4.84 6.60
N ALA A 45 -9.53 -5.07 7.78
CA ALA A 45 -8.89 -5.86 8.82
C ALA A 45 -8.68 -7.34 8.43
N LYS A 46 -9.58 -7.92 7.64
CA LYS A 46 -9.42 -9.30 7.15
C LYS A 46 -8.39 -9.37 6.02
N LEU A 47 -8.43 -8.43 5.09
CA LEU A 47 -7.44 -8.30 4.01
C LEU A 47 -6.02 -8.12 4.59
N GLY A 48 -5.85 -7.21 5.56
CA GLY A 48 -4.58 -6.99 6.24
C GLY A 48 -4.04 -8.23 6.95
N ARG A 49 -4.91 -9.02 7.61
CA ARG A 49 -4.51 -10.30 8.20
C ARG A 49 -4.03 -11.32 7.15
N SER A 50 -4.73 -11.43 6.02
CA SER A 50 -4.31 -12.30 4.93
C SER A 50 -2.91 -11.93 4.41
N LEU A 51 -2.66 -10.63 4.16
CA LEU A 51 -1.33 -10.15 3.76
C LEU A 51 -0.26 -10.43 4.81
N GLN A 52 -0.52 -10.14 6.08
CA GLN A 52 0.43 -10.41 7.15
C GLN A 52 0.81 -11.89 7.16
N SER A 53 -0.17 -12.79 7.07
CA SER A 53 0.08 -14.23 7.14
C SER A 53 0.96 -14.73 6.02
N ALA A 54 0.84 -14.13 4.83
CA ALA A 54 1.58 -14.47 3.64
C ALA A 54 3.01 -13.89 3.64
N TYR A 55 3.16 -12.61 3.98
CA TYR A 55 4.43 -11.88 3.87
C TYR A 55 5.24 -11.83 5.16
N ARG A 56 4.59 -11.69 6.32
CA ARG A 56 5.22 -11.60 7.66
C ARG A 56 6.26 -10.48 7.80
N THR A 57 6.10 -9.42 7.03
CA THR A 57 7.07 -8.30 6.98
C THR A 57 6.70 -7.13 7.88
N GLY A 58 5.43 -7.03 8.28
CA GLY A 58 4.92 -5.90 9.07
C GLY A 58 4.87 -4.61 8.24
N ASP A 59 5.24 -3.50 8.86
CA ASP A 59 5.14 -2.16 8.28
C ASP A 59 6.44 -1.71 7.58
N LYS A 60 7.36 -2.63 7.28
CA LYS A 60 8.63 -2.32 6.62
C LYS A 60 8.43 -2.00 5.14
N MET A 61 9.02 -0.90 4.70
CA MET A 61 9.24 -0.65 3.28
C MET A 61 10.44 -1.45 2.80
N MET A 62 10.47 -1.81 1.53
CA MET A 62 11.55 -2.62 0.96
C MET A 62 11.99 -2.06 -0.38
N VAL A 63 13.30 -1.97 -0.57
CA VAL A 63 13.91 -1.62 -1.85
C VAL A 63 14.50 -2.91 -2.43
N PHE A 64 13.99 -3.31 -3.58
CA PHE A 64 14.51 -4.44 -4.36
C PHE A 64 15.44 -3.88 -5.43
N THR A 65 16.72 -4.21 -5.33
CA THR A 65 17.74 -3.82 -6.32
C THR A 65 18.13 -5.06 -7.13
N ILE A 66 17.86 -5.00 -8.43
CA ILE A 66 18.13 -6.05 -9.40
C ILE A 66 19.35 -5.61 -10.19
N VAL A 67 20.45 -6.33 -10.03
CA VAL A 67 21.72 -6.05 -10.71
C VAL A 67 21.88 -7.01 -11.87
N PHE A 68 22.11 -6.48 -13.07
CA PHE A 68 22.39 -7.25 -14.27
C PHE A 68 23.91 -7.46 -14.41
N PRO A 69 24.44 -8.68 -14.24
CA PRO A 69 25.89 -8.92 -14.19
C PRO A 69 26.64 -8.60 -15.48
N GLU A 70 25.94 -8.62 -16.63
CA GLU A 70 26.53 -8.42 -17.94
C GLU A 70 27.05 -6.99 -18.19
N ASP A 71 26.41 -5.99 -17.58
CA ASP A 71 26.73 -4.58 -17.78
C ASP A 71 26.70 -3.74 -16.49
N GLY A 72 26.36 -4.35 -15.36
CA GLY A 72 26.25 -3.68 -14.06
C GLY A 72 25.06 -2.74 -13.95
N ALA A 73 24.10 -2.79 -14.88
CA ALA A 73 22.88 -1.99 -14.78
C ALA A 73 22.08 -2.38 -13.53
N GLU A 74 21.35 -1.41 -12.96
CA GLU A 74 20.51 -1.63 -11.78
C GLU A 74 19.07 -1.21 -12.02
N LEU A 75 18.13 -2.08 -11.67
CA LEU A 75 16.72 -1.78 -11.56
C LEU A 75 16.33 -1.78 -10.08
N GLN A 76 15.93 -0.62 -9.57
CA GLN A 76 15.42 -0.47 -8.21
C GLN A 76 13.90 -0.33 -8.21
N LEU A 77 13.23 -1.10 -7.35
CA LEU A 77 11.77 -1.10 -7.18
C LEU A 77 11.43 -1.04 -5.69
N LEU A 78 10.48 -0.18 -5.33
CA LEU A 78 10.04 0.02 -3.96
C LEU A 78 8.73 -0.74 -3.68
N TYR A 79 8.69 -1.41 -2.54
CA TYR A 79 7.46 -1.92 -1.93
C TYR A 79 7.10 -1.05 -0.72
N THR A 80 5.90 -0.49 -0.72
CA THR A 80 5.34 0.24 0.41
C THR A 80 4.14 -0.49 1.02
N PRO A 81 4.18 -0.91 2.29
CA PRO A 81 3.08 -1.68 2.87
C PRO A 81 1.86 -0.79 3.14
N VAL A 82 0.66 -1.39 3.13
CA VAL A 82 -0.50 -0.80 3.81
C VAL A 82 -0.31 -1.04 5.29
N THR A 83 0.29 -0.06 5.99
CA THR A 83 0.72 -0.20 7.38
C THR A 83 -0.43 -0.53 8.33
N LYS A 84 -0.12 -1.10 9.51
CA LYS A 84 -1.11 -1.34 10.55
C LYS A 84 -1.83 -0.05 10.94
N ARG A 85 -1.09 1.06 11.06
CA ARG A 85 -1.67 2.38 11.37
C ARG A 85 -2.67 2.83 10.31
N LEU A 86 -2.33 2.71 9.02
CA LEU A 86 -3.24 3.06 7.93
C LEU A 86 -4.51 2.20 7.96
N GLN A 87 -4.38 0.90 8.22
CA GLN A 87 -5.54 0.00 8.36
C GLN A 87 -6.44 0.41 9.53
N ASP A 88 -5.85 0.79 10.67
CA ASP A 88 -6.61 1.20 11.86
C ASP A 88 -7.35 2.53 11.62
N ILE A 89 -6.71 3.49 10.93
CA ILE A 89 -7.35 4.74 10.51
C ILE A 89 -8.50 4.46 9.54
N ALA A 90 -8.32 3.58 8.55
CA ALA A 90 -9.37 3.21 7.60
C ALA A 90 -10.54 2.47 8.27
N GLN A 91 -10.28 1.72 9.34
CA GLN A 91 -11.33 1.11 10.15
C GLN A 91 -12.09 2.19 10.92
N ARG A 92 -11.38 3.07 11.64
CA ARG A 92 -11.99 4.20 12.37
C ARG A 92 -12.79 5.11 11.45
N ALA A 93 -12.28 5.47 10.28
CA ALA A 93 -13.02 6.25 9.29
C ALA A 93 -14.34 5.58 8.87
N GLY A 94 -14.40 4.24 8.89
CA GLY A 94 -15.63 3.50 8.66
C GLY A 94 -16.69 3.74 9.74
N ASP A 95 -16.26 3.91 11.00
CA ASP A 95 -17.14 4.25 12.11
C ASP A 95 -17.85 5.59 11.89
N PHE A 96 -17.18 6.56 11.24
CA PHE A 96 -17.76 7.85 10.87
C PHE A 96 -18.71 7.78 9.66
N LEU A 97 -18.61 6.74 8.83
CA LEU A 97 -19.48 6.51 7.67
C LEU A 97 -20.73 5.71 8.01
N HIS A 98 -20.80 5.11 9.20
CA HIS A 98 -22.03 4.49 9.68
C HIS A 98 -23.10 5.54 9.98
N ALA A 99 -24.37 5.15 9.87
CA ALA A 99 -25.50 6.05 10.06
C ALA A 99 -25.34 6.88 11.33
N LEU A 100 -25.15 8.18 11.13
CA LEU A 100 -24.89 9.11 12.21
C LEU A 100 -26.14 9.22 13.08
N ARG A 101 -25.99 9.04 14.40
CA ARG A 101 -27.05 9.47 15.31
C ARG A 101 -27.09 10.99 15.29
N GLU A 102 -28.27 11.57 15.09
CA GLU A 102 -28.45 13.04 14.99
C GLU A 102 -27.77 13.78 16.16
N GLU A 103 -27.79 13.19 17.36
CA GLU A 103 -27.14 13.69 18.58
C GLU A 103 -25.61 13.89 18.47
N LEU A 104 -24.94 13.22 17.53
CA LEU A 104 -23.50 13.36 17.28
C LEU A 104 -23.21 14.38 16.16
N ALA A 105 -24.17 14.65 15.27
CA ALA A 105 -24.02 15.62 14.17
C ALA A 105 -23.76 17.02 14.70
N ASP A 106 -24.42 17.35 15.82
CA ASP A 106 -24.38 18.67 16.43
C ASP A 106 -23.17 18.86 17.36
N GLN A 107 -22.34 17.83 17.55
CA GLN A 107 -21.16 17.90 18.42
C GLN A 107 -19.93 18.35 17.63
N PRO A 108 -19.37 19.55 17.88
CA PRO A 108 -18.21 20.06 17.13
C PRO A 108 -16.98 19.16 17.25
N GLY A 109 -16.84 18.46 18.38
CA GLY A 109 -15.74 17.51 18.62
C GLY A 109 -15.74 16.33 17.65
N TRP A 110 -16.93 15.90 17.20
CA TRP A 110 -17.07 14.76 16.29
C TRP A 110 -16.46 15.08 14.91
N TRP A 111 -16.85 16.22 14.32
CA TRP A 111 -16.31 16.66 13.03
C TRP A 111 -14.82 16.99 13.10
N HIS A 112 -14.35 17.52 14.24
CA HIS A 112 -12.93 17.77 14.46
C HIS A 112 -12.14 16.45 14.47
N GLU A 113 -12.58 15.44 15.23
CA GLU A 113 -11.93 14.13 15.24
C GLU A 113 -11.94 13.47 13.86
N PHE A 114 -13.08 13.53 13.17
CA PHE A 114 -13.21 12.97 11.82
C PHE A 114 -12.18 13.54 10.86
N ARG A 115 -12.05 14.87 10.88
CA ARG A 115 -11.07 15.61 10.08
C ARG A 115 -9.64 15.20 10.44
N GLN A 116 -9.29 15.11 11.72
CA GLN A 116 -7.95 14.72 12.16
C GLN A 116 -7.56 13.32 11.65
N ILE A 117 -8.48 12.36 11.71
CA ILE A 117 -8.24 10.99 11.21
C ILE A 117 -7.96 11.01 9.71
N LEU A 118 -8.70 11.78 8.91
CA LEU A 118 -8.47 11.87 7.47
C LEU A 118 -7.17 12.61 7.13
N HIS A 119 -6.85 13.69 7.86
CA HIS A 119 -5.58 14.41 7.70
C HIS A 119 -4.37 13.51 7.97
N GLU A 120 -4.47 12.60 8.94
CA GLU A 120 -3.44 11.60 9.19
C GLU A 120 -3.45 10.47 8.15
N GLY A 121 -4.63 10.05 7.71
CA GLY A 121 -4.83 8.89 6.84
C GLY A 121 -4.36 9.08 5.40
N TYR A 122 -4.75 10.18 4.76
CA TYR A 122 -4.45 10.40 3.34
C TYR A 122 -2.94 10.37 3.02
N PRO A 123 -2.07 11.03 3.79
CA PRO A 123 -0.65 11.00 3.52
C PRO A 123 -0.05 9.58 3.65
N LEU A 124 -0.57 8.76 4.58
CA LEU A 124 -0.20 7.35 4.69
C LEU A 124 -0.67 6.51 3.50
N LEU A 125 -1.88 6.78 2.99
CA LEU A 125 -2.40 6.13 1.79
C LEU A 125 -1.59 6.51 0.55
N GLU A 126 -1.19 7.77 0.42
CA GLU A 126 -0.29 8.23 -0.64
C GLU A 126 1.03 7.46 -0.62
N LEU A 127 1.64 7.33 0.56
CA LEU A 127 2.84 6.50 0.73
C LEU A 127 2.61 5.03 0.33
N ALA A 128 1.50 4.43 0.77
CA ALA A 128 1.17 3.04 0.42
C ALA A 128 0.96 2.83 -1.10
N ASN A 129 0.64 3.89 -1.85
CA ASN A 129 0.50 3.87 -3.32
C ASN A 129 1.76 4.32 -4.07
N SER A 130 2.78 4.84 -3.38
CA SER A 130 4.01 5.34 -4.02
C SER A 130 4.98 4.24 -4.49
N GLY A 131 4.85 3.01 -3.97
CA GLY A 131 5.71 1.89 -4.34
C GLY A 131 5.30 1.26 -5.67
N GLU A 132 6.29 0.96 -6.52
CA GLU A 132 6.07 0.32 -7.82
C GLU A 132 5.67 -1.15 -7.68
N LEU A 133 6.09 -1.84 -6.63
CA LEU A 133 5.81 -3.26 -6.43
C LEU A 133 4.37 -3.51 -5.98
N ILE A 134 3.67 -4.35 -6.74
CA ILE A 134 2.32 -4.82 -6.44
C ILE A 134 2.42 -6.14 -5.66
N GLY A 135 2.85 -6.02 -4.41
CA GLY A 135 3.11 -7.16 -3.53
C GLY A 135 4.57 -7.60 -3.53
N LEU A 136 4.92 -8.47 -2.57
CA LEU A 136 6.29 -8.92 -2.40
C LEU A 136 6.67 -10.01 -3.41
N PRO A 137 7.84 -9.89 -4.06
CA PRO A 137 8.42 -10.96 -4.85
C PRO A 137 8.81 -12.13 -3.93
N LEU A 138 8.00 -13.19 -3.94
CA LEU A 138 8.25 -14.38 -3.12
C LEU A 138 9.05 -15.43 -3.92
N LEU A 139 10.14 -15.93 -3.34
CA LEU A 139 10.92 -17.01 -3.93
C LEU A 139 10.15 -18.33 -3.86
N HIS A 140 9.76 -18.86 -5.01
CA HIS A 140 9.25 -20.21 -5.13
C HIS A 140 10.40 -21.21 -4.97
N ARG A 141 10.60 -21.69 -3.73
CA ARG A 141 11.76 -22.53 -3.36
C ARG A 141 12.02 -23.72 -4.30
N PRO A 142 10.99 -24.47 -4.78
CA PRO A 142 11.21 -25.60 -5.68
C PRO A 142 11.79 -25.22 -7.05
N THR A 143 11.31 -24.12 -7.65
CA THR A 143 11.73 -23.72 -9.01
C THR A 143 12.79 -22.63 -9.02
N LYS A 144 13.10 -22.05 -7.86
CA LYS A 144 13.97 -20.87 -7.70
C LYS A 144 13.53 -19.65 -8.52
N ARG A 145 12.25 -19.62 -8.92
CA ARG A 145 11.65 -18.48 -9.62
C ARG A 145 11.07 -17.48 -8.62
N ILE A 146 11.09 -16.23 -9.01
CA ILE A 146 10.45 -15.13 -8.29
C ILE A 146 9.45 -14.53 -9.26
N ASP A 147 8.19 -14.49 -8.84
CA ASP A 147 7.16 -13.75 -9.58
C ASP A 147 7.10 -12.33 -9.00
N MET A 148 7.40 -11.36 -9.86
CA MET A 148 7.40 -9.95 -9.51
C MET A 148 6.35 -9.24 -10.35
N ARG A 149 5.51 -8.45 -9.69
CA ARG A 149 4.56 -7.55 -10.36
C ARG A 149 4.92 -6.13 -9.95
N ALA A 150 5.15 -5.29 -10.94
CA ALA A 150 5.48 -3.89 -10.73
C ALA A 150 4.72 -3.01 -11.72
N VAL A 151 4.43 -1.78 -11.33
CA VAL A 151 3.88 -0.74 -12.19
C VAL A 151 4.91 0.37 -12.29
N LEU A 152 5.35 0.64 -13.52
CA LEU A 152 6.17 1.80 -13.85
C LEU A 152 5.30 2.80 -14.61
N LEU A 153 5.55 4.09 -14.41
CA LEU A 153 4.85 5.15 -15.12
C LEU A 153 5.27 5.16 -16.60
N GLU A 154 4.39 5.69 -17.45
CA GLU A 154 4.72 5.90 -18.86
C GLU A 154 5.93 6.83 -18.98
N GLY A 155 6.92 6.43 -19.80
CA GLY A 155 8.16 7.18 -19.97
C GLY A 155 9.23 6.93 -18.89
N ASP A 156 9.00 6.04 -17.93
CA ASP A 156 10.02 5.67 -16.94
C ASP A 156 11.28 5.09 -17.63
N SER A 157 12.44 5.69 -17.36
CA SER A 157 13.71 5.32 -17.96
C SER A 157 14.18 3.91 -17.61
N ARG A 158 13.59 3.30 -16.57
CA ARG A 158 13.86 1.93 -16.13
C ARG A 158 13.15 0.87 -16.98
N TYR A 159 12.18 1.25 -17.81
CA TYR A 159 11.37 0.32 -18.61
C TYR A 159 12.20 -0.67 -19.46
N PRO A 160 13.30 -0.27 -20.14
CA PRO A 160 14.15 -1.21 -20.88
C PRO A 160 14.75 -2.32 -20.02
N LEU A 161 14.97 -2.08 -18.72
CA LEU A 161 15.49 -3.06 -17.78
C LEU A 161 14.44 -4.12 -17.41
N VAL A 162 13.15 -3.76 -17.39
CA VAL A 162 12.06 -4.72 -17.16
C VAL A 162 11.97 -5.74 -18.30
N SER A 163 12.14 -5.29 -19.55
CA SER A 163 12.13 -6.18 -20.72
C SER A 163 13.24 -7.25 -20.66
N ARG A 164 14.39 -6.94 -20.04
CA ARG A 164 15.48 -7.91 -19.84
C ARG A 164 15.06 -9.02 -18.88
N LEU A 165 14.36 -8.67 -17.79
CA LEU A 165 13.84 -9.65 -16.84
C LEU A 165 12.80 -10.58 -17.49
N GLN A 166 11.93 -10.02 -18.33
CA GLN A 166 10.95 -10.81 -19.08
C GLN A 166 11.60 -11.77 -20.08
N ALA A 167 12.77 -11.42 -20.63
CA ALA A 167 13.58 -12.28 -21.48
C ALA A 167 14.32 -13.39 -20.71
N GLY A 168 14.23 -13.44 -19.37
CA GLY A 168 14.80 -14.49 -18.54
C GLY A 168 16.31 -14.34 -18.28
N CYS A 169 16.82 -13.11 -18.26
CA CYS A 169 18.23 -12.86 -17.97
C CYS A 169 18.61 -13.28 -16.54
N GLN A 170 19.89 -13.65 -16.36
CA GLN A 170 20.45 -13.83 -15.03
C GLN A 170 20.56 -12.48 -14.32
N HIS A 171 20.31 -12.46 -13.03
CA HIS A 171 20.36 -11.25 -12.22
C HIS A 171 20.71 -11.61 -10.77
N ILE A 172 21.23 -10.62 -10.05
CA ILE A 172 21.43 -10.69 -8.61
C ILE A 172 20.37 -9.81 -7.97
N LEU A 173 19.66 -10.35 -6.98
CA LEU A 173 18.63 -9.62 -6.25
C LEU A 173 19.14 -9.25 -4.85
N HIS A 174 19.20 -7.96 -4.57
CA HIS A 174 19.42 -7.41 -3.24
C HIS A 174 18.11 -6.83 -2.69
N VAL A 175 17.91 -7.00 -1.38
CA VAL A 175 16.74 -6.46 -0.68
C VAL A 175 17.22 -5.66 0.52
N ALA A 176 16.92 -4.36 0.53
CA ALA A 176 17.10 -3.49 1.68
C ALA A 176 15.76 -3.27 2.38
N TYR A 177 15.80 -3.25 3.71
CA TYR A 177 14.62 -3.01 4.55
C TYR A 177 14.73 -1.63 5.18
N ILE A 178 13.64 -0.87 5.10
CA ILE A 178 13.52 0.43 5.74
C ILE A 178 12.47 0.29 6.85
N ASP A 179 12.94 0.37 8.08
CA ASP A 179 12.09 0.40 9.26
C ASP A 179 11.54 1.83 9.45
N PRO A 180 10.21 2.02 9.44
CA PRO A 180 9.65 3.33 9.76
C PRO A 180 9.98 3.68 11.22
N ILE A 181 10.55 4.87 11.43
CA ILE A 181 10.83 5.38 12.77
C ILE A 181 9.50 5.92 13.35
N PRO A 182 9.13 5.60 14.60
CA PRO A 182 7.96 6.17 15.25
C PRO A 182 8.08 7.71 15.30
N GLY A 183 7.09 8.41 14.74
CA GLY A 183 7.07 9.87 14.68
C GLY A 183 6.08 10.39 13.64
N THR A 184 6.03 11.71 13.47
CA THR A 184 5.24 12.35 12.42
C THR A 184 5.90 12.10 11.07
N PHE A 185 5.11 11.73 10.04
CA PHE A 185 5.62 11.64 8.68
C PHE A 185 6.10 13.02 8.21
N THR A 186 7.39 13.13 7.91
CA THR A 186 7.97 14.33 7.30
C THR A 186 7.95 14.16 5.79
N TYR A 187 7.10 14.93 5.12
CA TYR A 187 7.20 15.11 3.67
C TYR A 187 8.34 16.07 3.40
N TYR A 188 9.34 15.64 2.64
CA TYR A 188 10.28 16.57 2.03
C TYR A 188 9.59 17.09 0.78
N GLU A 189 9.26 18.39 0.75
CA GLU A 189 8.88 19.04 -0.51
C GLU A 189 10.10 18.95 -1.44
N GLY A 190 9.92 18.30 -2.59
CA GLY A 190 10.92 18.17 -3.65
C GLY A 190 10.98 19.40 -4.53
#